data_AF-A0A511UYR6-F1
#
_entry.id   AF-A0A511UYR6-F1
#
_cell.length_a   1.000
_cell.length_b   1.000
_cell.length_c   1.000
_cell.angle_alpha   90.00
_cell.angle_beta   90.00
_cell.angle_gamma   90.00
#
_symmetry.space_group_name_H-M   'P 1'
#
loop_
_entity.id
_entity.type
_entity.pdbx_description
1 polymer ?
#
loop_
_entity_poly.entity_id
_entity_poly.type
_entity_poly.pdbx_seq_one_letter_code
_entity_poly.pdbx_strand_id
1 'polypeptide(L)'
;MLTTDQLVAMAKEKGITLTESSVYHRILKGWTLDEIINTRQFQRRKSKRTVYVVYKNDEYLMEGTAEEISKATGLTIGSIYSYVYRYRKGLHKTNYEIFEVDEE
;
A
#
# COMPACT_ATOMS: atom_id res chain seq x y z
N MET A 1 19.09 25.96 -14.04
CA MET A 1 18.48 24.62 -14.20
C MET A 1 18.59 23.89 -12.87
N LEU A 2 17.51 23.30 -12.38
CA LEU A 2 17.55 22.42 -11.21
C LEU A 2 18.28 21.12 -11.58
N THR A 3 19.08 20.59 -10.67
CA THR A 3 19.77 19.31 -10.88
C THR A 3 18.80 18.14 -10.70
N THR A 4 19.14 16.97 -11.25
CA THR A 4 18.35 15.73 -11.08
C THR A 4 18.13 15.41 -9.59
N ASP A 5 19.16 15.61 -8.77
CA ASP A 5 19.11 15.33 -7.32
C ASP A 5 18.11 16.22 -6.59
N GLN A 6 18.07 17.52 -6.95
CA GLN A 6 17.12 18.47 -6.39
C GLN A 6 15.68 18.07 -6.72
N LEU A 7 15.44 17.60 -7.95
CA LEU A 7 14.11 17.18 -8.40
C LEU A 7 13.66 15.87 -7.73
N VAL A 8 14.59 14.95 -7.46
CA VAL A 8 14.31 13.73 -6.68
C VAL A 8 14.00 14.08 -5.22
N ALA A 9 14.70 15.03 -4.61
CA ALA A 9 14.42 15.50 -3.26
C ALA A 9 13.01 16.13 -3.16
N MET A 10 12.66 17.03 -4.08
CA MET A 10 11.32 17.65 -4.13
C MET A 10 10.21 16.62 -4.36
N ALA A 11 10.46 15.58 -5.16
CA ALA A 11 9.49 14.50 -5.36
C ALA A 11 9.29 13.64 -4.11
N LYS A 12 10.37 13.36 -3.35
CA LYS A 12 10.31 12.64 -2.07
C LYS A 12 9.51 13.41 -1.03
N GLU A 13 9.69 14.73 -0.93
CA GLU A 13 8.88 15.59 -0.04
C GLU A 13 7.39 15.53 -0.35
N LYS A 14 7.03 15.42 -1.64
CA LYS A 14 5.64 15.21 -2.10
C LYS A 14 5.15 13.77 -1.94
N GLY A 15 5.91 12.89 -1.27
CA GLY A 15 5.53 11.50 -0.99
C GLY A 15 5.68 10.54 -2.18
N ILE A 16 6.45 10.92 -3.20
CA ILE A 16 6.63 10.12 -4.42
C ILE A 16 8.05 9.59 -4.49
N THR A 17 8.17 8.27 -4.63
CA THR A 17 9.46 7.62 -4.88
C THR A 17 9.77 7.62 -6.37
N LEU A 18 10.55 8.62 -6.80
CA LEU A 18 11.14 8.70 -8.13
C LEU A 18 12.57 8.17 -8.11
N THR A 19 12.95 7.39 -9.13
CA THR A 19 14.37 7.09 -9.38
C THR A 19 15.00 8.23 -10.18
N GLU A 20 16.26 8.55 -9.88
CA GLU A 20 17.05 9.56 -10.59
C GLU A 20 17.04 9.34 -12.10
N SER A 21 17.19 8.11 -12.55
CA SER A 21 17.16 7.76 -13.98
C SER A 21 15.81 8.09 -14.64
N SER A 22 14.68 7.91 -13.93
CA SER A 22 13.35 8.23 -14.46
C SER A 22 13.11 9.73 -14.58
N VAL A 23 13.62 10.50 -13.62
CA VAL A 23 13.53 11.96 -13.59
C VAL A 23 14.40 12.55 -14.69
N TYR A 24 15.65 12.09 -14.78
CA TYR A 24 16.63 12.49 -15.79
C TYR A 24 16.10 12.33 -17.21
N HIS A 25 15.60 11.14 -17.58
CA HIS A 25 15.08 10.88 -18.93
C HIS A 25 13.86 11.73 -19.30
N ARG A 26 13.06 12.16 -18.32
CA ARG A 26 11.86 12.97 -18.57
C ARG A 26 12.20 14.45 -18.70
N ILE A 27 13.16 14.95 -17.93
CA ILE A 27 13.72 16.31 -18.09
C ILE A 27 14.37 16.44 -19.46
N LEU A 28 15.15 15.43 -19.90
CA LEU A 28 15.73 15.41 -21.25
C LEU A 28 14.68 15.48 -22.36
N LYS A 29 13.47 14.99 -22.10
CA LYS A 29 12.32 15.08 -23.01
C LYS A 29 11.54 16.38 -22.87
N GLY A 30 12.01 17.34 -22.05
CA GLY A 30 11.39 18.65 -21.86
C GLY A 30 10.27 18.69 -20.81
N TRP A 31 10.11 17.65 -20.00
CA TRP A 31 9.04 17.60 -19.00
C TRP A 31 9.41 18.40 -17.75
N THR A 32 8.43 19.12 -17.21
CA THR A 32 8.50 19.81 -15.92
C THR A 32 8.28 18.85 -14.74
N LEU A 33 8.73 19.24 -13.55
CA LEU A 33 8.55 18.44 -12.33
C LEU A 33 7.07 18.10 -12.06
N ASP A 34 6.17 19.07 -12.26
CA ASP A 34 4.74 18.87 -12.02
C ASP A 34 4.11 17.92 -13.06
N GLU A 35 4.55 17.95 -14.31
CA GLU A 35 4.12 16.97 -15.33
C GLU A 35 4.64 15.57 -15.01
N ILE A 36 5.88 15.47 -14.53
CA ILE A 36 6.46 14.20 -14.09
C ILE A 36 5.62 13.63 -12.94
N ILE A 37 5.34 14.42 -11.91
CA ILE A 37 4.53 14.05 -10.74
C ILE A 37 3.12 13.62 -11.16
N ASN A 38 2.49 14.32 -12.09
CA ASN A 38 1.12 14.06 -12.52
C ASN A 38 0.97 12.89 -13.49
N THR A 39 2.06 12.27 -13.95
CA THR A 39 1.92 11.05 -14.77
C THR A 39 1.23 9.92 -14.00
N ARG A 40 0.31 9.23 -14.69
CA ARG A 40 -0.41 8.02 -14.23
C ARG A 40 0.49 6.95 -13.58
N GLN A 41 1.77 6.89 -13.94
CA GLN A 41 2.75 5.95 -13.38
C GLN A 41 3.00 6.18 -11.87
N PHE A 42 2.88 7.42 -11.37
CA PHE A 42 3.05 7.74 -9.95
C PHE A 42 1.73 7.78 -9.17
N GLN A 43 0.62 8.11 -9.83
CA GLN A 43 -0.70 7.96 -9.24
C GLN A 43 -1.01 6.50 -8.86
N ARG A 44 -0.51 5.52 -9.64
CA ARG A 44 -0.73 4.09 -9.40
C ARG A 44 -0.01 3.51 -8.16
N ARG A 45 0.90 4.25 -7.53
CA ARG A 45 1.64 3.79 -6.33
C ARG A 45 1.07 4.28 -5.00
N LYS A 46 -0.10 4.95 -5.00
CA LYS A 46 -0.94 4.93 -3.80
C LYS A 46 -1.70 3.60 -3.83
N SER A 47 -1.09 2.54 -3.33
CA SER A 47 -1.83 1.31 -3.03
C SER A 47 -3.03 1.72 -2.18
N LYS A 48 -4.25 1.43 -2.64
CA LYS A 48 -5.44 1.57 -1.78
C LYS A 48 -5.11 0.92 -0.45
N ARG A 49 -5.33 1.65 0.65
CA ARG A 49 -5.05 1.13 1.99
C ARG A 49 -6.05 0.01 2.23
N THR A 50 -5.63 -1.23 2.03
CA THR A 50 -6.50 -2.38 2.27
C THR A 50 -6.74 -2.53 3.77
N VAL A 51 -8.01 -2.51 4.17
CA VAL A 51 -8.46 -2.70 5.54
C VAL A 51 -9.02 -4.11 5.67
N TYR A 52 -8.79 -4.73 6.83
CA TYR A 52 -9.32 -6.04 7.15
C TYR A 52 -10.03 -5.98 8.50
N VAL A 53 -11.07 -6.80 8.64
CA VAL A 53 -11.76 -7.02 9.90
C VAL A 53 -11.36 -8.40 10.44
N VAL A 54 -11.08 -8.46 11.73
CA VAL A 54 -10.60 -9.67 12.42
C VAL A 54 -11.61 -10.08 13.49
N TYR A 55 -12.06 -11.32 13.42
CA TYR A 55 -12.82 -12.00 14.46
C TYR A 55 -11.97 -13.12 15.06
N LYS A 56 -12.18 -13.38 16.36
CA LYS A 56 -11.63 -14.53 17.06
C LYS A 56 -12.74 -15.24 17.83
N ASN A 57 -13.04 -16.49 17.49
CA ASN A 57 -14.17 -17.24 18.07
C ASN A 57 -15.49 -16.44 18.00
N ASP A 58 -15.82 -15.91 16.83
CA ASP A 58 -16.99 -15.06 16.57
C ASP A 58 -17.03 -13.71 17.31
N GLU A 59 -16.02 -13.37 18.12
CA GLU A 59 -15.90 -12.06 18.75
C GLU A 59 -15.09 -11.11 17.87
N TYR A 60 -15.64 -9.91 17.61
CA TYR A 60 -14.91 -8.85 16.92
C TYR A 60 -13.68 -8.45 17.73
N LEU A 61 -12.52 -8.45 17.07
CA LEU A 61 -11.26 -8.09 17.71
C LEU A 61 -10.82 -6.68 17.30
N MET A 62 -10.73 -6.43 15.99
CA MET A 62 -10.32 -5.13 15.45
C MET A 62 -10.55 -5.02 13.94
N GLU A 63 -10.46 -3.79 13.47
CA GLU A 63 -10.41 -3.41 12.07
C GLU A 63 -9.13 -2.59 11.82
N GLY A 64 -8.44 -2.84 10.71
CA GLY A 64 -7.26 -2.07 10.34
C GLY A 64 -6.46 -2.68 9.20
N THR A 65 -5.30 -2.10 8.92
CA THR A 65 -4.36 -2.65 7.94
C THR A 65 -3.72 -3.94 8.43
N ALA A 66 -3.15 -4.72 7.51
CA ALA A 66 -2.39 -5.91 7.87
C ALA A 66 -1.24 -5.62 8.87
N GLU A 67 -0.63 -4.44 8.81
CA GLU A 67 0.41 -4.02 9.77
C GLU A 67 -0.16 -3.74 11.16
N GLU A 68 -1.28 -3.03 11.24
CA GLU A 68 -1.96 -2.74 12.51
C GLU A 68 -2.44 -4.02 13.17
N ILE A 69 -3.04 -4.92 12.38
CA ILE A 69 -3.50 -6.23 12.85
C ILE A 69 -2.32 -7.08 13.32
N SER A 70 -1.23 -7.11 12.55
CA SER A 70 -0.04 -7.88 12.92
C SER A 70 0.51 -7.43 14.27
N LYS A 71 0.58 -6.12 14.52
CA LYS A 71 1.03 -5.54 15.80
C LYS A 71 0.10 -5.89 16.96
N ALA A 72 -1.22 -5.85 16.76
CA ALA A 72 -2.19 -6.07 17.83
C ALA A 72 -2.39 -7.57 18.16
N THR A 73 -2.33 -8.43 17.15
CA THR A 73 -2.63 -9.88 17.29
C THR A 73 -1.38 -10.74 17.47
N GLY A 74 -0.21 -10.23 17.09
CA GLY A 74 1.03 -11.00 16.97
C GLY A 74 1.06 -11.93 15.74
N LEU A 75 0.03 -11.91 14.89
CA LEU A 75 0.03 -12.68 13.65
C LEU A 75 1.05 -12.11 12.66
N THR A 76 1.68 -12.98 11.88
CA THR A 76 2.50 -12.52 10.75
C THR A 76 1.58 -12.01 9.63
N ILE A 77 2.04 -11.02 8.87
CA ILE A 77 1.31 -10.49 7.70
C ILE A 77 0.92 -11.63 6.72
N GLY A 78 1.82 -12.60 6.51
CA GLY A 78 1.52 -13.76 5.68
C GLY A 78 0.38 -14.64 6.22
N SER A 79 0.24 -14.74 7.55
CA SER A 79 -0.89 -15.45 8.18
C SER A 79 -2.20 -14.73 7.96
N ILE A 80 -2.20 -13.39 8.06
CA ILE A 80 -3.37 -12.56 7.79
C ILE A 80 -3.87 -12.82 6.36
N TYR A 81 -2.99 -12.75 5.36
CA TYR A 81 -3.37 -13.04 3.97
C TYR A 81 -3.84 -14.48 3.76
N SER A 82 -3.22 -15.45 4.44
CA SER A 82 -3.65 -16.85 4.40
C SER A 82 -5.05 -17.03 4.98
N TYR A 83 -5.39 -16.35 6.08
CA TYR A 83 -6.72 -16.39 6.68
C TYR A 83 -7.77 -15.73 5.77
N VAL A 84 -7.47 -14.58 5.18
CA VAL A 84 -8.33 -13.94 4.18
C VAL A 84 -8.60 -14.85 2.99
N TYR A 85 -7.55 -15.50 2.46
CA TYR A 85 -7.69 -16.45 1.36
C TYR A 85 -8.58 -17.65 1.74
N ARG A 86 -8.38 -18.22 2.93
CA ARG A 86 -9.18 -19.36 3.41
C ARG A 86 -10.63 -18.98 3.62
N TYR A 87 -10.89 -17.80 4.18
CA TYR A 87 -12.24 -17.27 4.37
C TYR A 87 -12.97 -17.15 3.02
N ARG A 88 -12.34 -16.51 2.02
CA ARG A 88 -12.86 -16.39 0.65
C ARG A 88 -13.18 -17.74 -0.01
N LYS A 89 -12.49 -18.81 0.37
CA LYS A 89 -12.70 -20.17 -0.15
C LYS A 89 -13.67 -21.01 0.69
N GLY A 90 -14.25 -20.46 1.75
CA GLY A 90 -15.09 -21.21 2.68
C GLY A 90 -14.33 -22.27 3.49
N LEU A 91 -13.01 -22.14 3.61
CA LEU A 91 -12.12 -23.09 4.30
C LEU A 91 -11.82 -22.66 5.76
N HIS A 92 -12.77 -22.01 6.43
CA HIS A 92 -12.65 -21.44 7.77
C HIS A 92 -12.62 -22.53 8.85
N LYS A 93 -11.48 -23.22 8.99
CA LYS A 93 -11.25 -24.21 10.08
C LYS A 93 -10.38 -23.66 11.20
N THR A 94 -10.35 -22.34 11.38
CA THR A 94 -9.45 -21.66 12.32
C THR A 94 -10.23 -20.75 13.26
N ASN A 95 -9.74 -20.58 14.49
CA ASN A 95 -10.33 -19.68 15.47
C ASN A 95 -10.29 -18.19 15.05
N TYR A 96 -9.51 -17.86 14.02
CA TYR A 96 -9.43 -16.53 13.43
C TYR A 96 -10.20 -16.51 12.11
N GLU A 97 -11.09 -15.53 11.98
CA GLU A 97 -11.73 -15.17 10.72
C GLU A 97 -11.29 -13.76 10.35
N ILE A 98 -10.73 -13.62 9.15
CA ILE A 98 -10.27 -12.33 8.64
C ILE A 98 -10.81 -12.16 7.23
N PHE A 99 -11.39 -11.01 6.94
CA PHE A 99 -11.82 -10.66 5.59
C PHE A 99 -11.43 -9.22 5.22
N GLU A 100 -11.23 -9.02 3.93
CA GLU A 100 -10.91 -7.73 3.34
C GLU A 100 -12.18 -6.89 3.23
N VAL A 101 -12.09 -5.63 3.63
CA VAL A 101 -13.16 -4.63 3.47
C VAL A 101 -12.77 -3.73 2.30
N ASP A 102 -13.61 -3.73 1.27
CA ASP A 102 -13.51 -2.74 0.21
C ASP A 102 -14.12 -1.43 0.74
N GLU A 103 -13.32 -0.35 0.84
CA GLU A 103 -13.87 1.01 0.97
C GLU A 103 -14.70 1.30 -0.30
N GLU A 104 -16.04 1.36 -0.14
CA GLU A 104 -16.99 1.84 -1.16
C GLU A 104 -16.72 3.28 -1.61
#